data_AF-A0A929L1F6-F1
#
_entry.id   AF-A0A929L1F6-F1
#
_cell.length_a   1.000
_cell.length_b   1.000
_cell.length_c   1.000
_cell.angle_alpha   90.00
_cell.angle_beta   90.00
_cell.angle_gamma   90.00
#
_symmetry.space_group_name_H-M   'P 1'
#
loop_
_entity.id
_entity.type
_entity.pdbx_description
1 polymer ?
#
loop_
_entity_poly.entity_id
_entity_poly.type
_entity_poly.pdbx_seq_one_letter_code
_entity_poly.pdbx_strand_id
1 'polypeptide(L)'
;MKLFRLTIIMVLTIQLFSCKKGDTDATPTNIKTSAIVGKWNYLRDSVNYFRNGVLVHSQVGKYTKGEIMQFNADGTGIDGTLIFTYTLTGDKLHMKYPKQKDREAEENMPKTLVLTSNKLTLLYGDPTDRKDTYYIFLSR
;
A
#
# COMPACT_ATOMS: atom_id res chain seq x y z
N MET A 1 70.08 -8.31 21.26
CA MET A 1 69.62 -8.37 19.85
C MET A 1 68.10 -8.33 19.85
N LYS A 2 67.55 -7.47 18.98
CA LYS A 2 66.13 -7.14 18.85
C LYS A 2 65.30 -8.38 18.49
N LEU A 3 64.08 -8.51 19.03
CA LEU A 3 62.94 -8.88 18.18
C LEU A 3 61.62 -8.36 18.78
N PHE A 4 61.04 -7.44 18.02
CA PHE A 4 59.67 -6.94 18.00
C PHE A 4 58.59 -7.91 18.53
N ARG A 5 57.70 -7.40 19.40
CA ARG A 5 56.26 -7.69 19.30
C ARG A 5 55.46 -6.41 19.56
N LEU A 6 54.88 -5.90 18.47
CA LEU A 6 53.93 -4.81 18.42
C LEU A 6 52.58 -5.35 18.93
N THR A 7 52.07 -4.88 20.05
CA THR A 7 50.69 -5.17 20.48
C THR A 7 49.86 -3.92 20.25
N ILE A 8 49.10 -3.94 19.15
CA ILE A 8 48.10 -2.93 18.80
C ILE A 8 46.93 -3.10 19.78
N ILE A 9 46.78 -2.14 20.70
CA ILE A 9 45.60 -2.03 21.55
C ILE A 9 44.50 -1.41 20.69
N MET A 10 43.64 -2.26 20.13
CA MET A 10 42.44 -1.85 19.41
C MET A 10 41.42 -1.35 20.44
N VAL A 11 41.31 -0.03 20.56
CA VAL A 11 40.28 0.64 21.37
C VAL A 11 38.92 0.41 20.69
N LEU A 12 38.20 -0.61 21.14
CA LEU A 12 36.82 -0.87 20.74
C LEU A 12 35.91 0.12 21.48
N THR A 13 35.73 1.31 20.90
CA THR A 13 34.69 2.24 21.34
C THR A 13 33.33 1.66 20.95
N ILE A 14 32.64 1.04 21.92
CA ILE A 14 31.24 0.65 21.77
C ILE A 14 30.43 1.95 21.78
N GLN A 15 30.26 2.55 20.62
CA GLN A 15 29.24 3.55 20.37
C GLN A 15 27.89 2.82 20.49
N LEU A 16 27.25 2.93 21.66
CA LEU A 16 25.84 2.61 21.83
C LEU A 16 25.03 3.63 21.01
N PHE A 17 24.92 3.37 19.70
CA PHE A 17 23.90 4.00 18.88
C PHE A 17 22.54 3.52 19.37
N SER A 18 22.02 4.28 20.33
CA SER A 18 20.60 4.34 20.66
C SER A 18 19.85 4.84 19.43
N CYS A 19 19.58 3.94 18.48
CA CYS A 19 18.57 4.13 17.46
C CYS A 19 17.34 3.32 17.89
N LYS A 20 16.58 3.87 18.84
CA LYS A 20 15.13 3.68 18.84
C LYS A 20 14.61 4.31 17.54
N LYS A 21 14.57 3.52 16.47
CA LYS A 21 13.69 3.81 15.34
C LYS A 21 12.49 2.89 15.44
N GLY A 22 11.66 3.18 16.43
CA GLY A 22 10.24 2.88 16.30
C GLY A 22 9.70 3.85 15.26
N ASP A 23 9.98 3.58 13.98
CA ASP A 23 9.07 4.01 12.92
C ASP A 23 7.81 3.17 13.15
N THR A 24 6.97 3.61 14.09
CA THR A 24 5.55 3.40 13.96
C THR A 24 5.25 4.01 12.61
N ASP A 25 4.96 3.17 11.61
CA ASP A 25 4.41 3.58 10.33
C ASP A 25 3.28 4.55 10.64
N ALA A 26 3.60 5.84 10.55
CA ALA A 26 2.66 6.90 10.83
C ALA A 26 1.68 6.83 9.67
N THR A 27 0.57 6.12 9.88
CA THR A 27 -0.60 6.19 9.01
C THR A 27 -0.89 7.68 8.87
N PRO A 28 -0.73 8.29 7.68
CA PRO A 28 -0.85 9.74 7.57
C PRO A 28 -2.28 10.11 7.94
N THR A 29 -2.46 10.74 9.10
CA THR A 29 -3.79 10.94 9.69
C THR A 29 -4.58 12.06 8.99
N ASN A 30 -4.02 12.65 7.93
CA ASN A 30 -4.62 13.76 7.20
C ASN A 30 -4.24 13.72 5.71
N ILE A 31 -4.69 12.66 5.03
CA ILE A 31 -4.52 12.55 3.58
C ILE A 31 -5.48 13.54 2.92
N LYS A 32 -4.94 14.59 2.28
CA LYS A 32 -5.76 15.53 1.50
C LYS A 32 -6.36 14.81 0.30
N THR A 33 -7.66 14.99 0.05
CA THR A 33 -8.36 14.45 -1.14
C THR A 33 -7.65 14.80 -2.44
N SER A 34 -7.01 15.98 -2.53
CA SER A 34 -6.23 16.37 -3.71
C SER A 34 -5.03 15.47 -4.00
N ALA A 35 -4.52 14.71 -3.02
CA ALA A 35 -3.35 13.85 -3.20
C ALA A 35 -3.67 12.63 -4.08
N ILE A 36 -4.91 12.13 -4.06
CA ILE A 36 -5.32 10.97 -4.87
C ILE A 36 -5.65 11.36 -6.32
N VAL A 37 -6.03 12.61 -6.57
CA VAL A 37 -6.44 13.09 -7.90
C VAL A 37 -5.33 12.90 -8.92
N GLY A 38 -5.62 12.24 -10.03
CA GLY A 38 -4.68 11.96 -11.12
C GLY A 38 -4.85 10.56 -11.69
N LYS A 39 -3.97 10.21 -12.63
CA LYS A 39 -3.89 8.88 -13.25
C LYS A 39 -2.86 8.03 -12.51
N TRP A 40 -3.22 6.77 -12.24
CA TRP A 40 -2.42 5.79 -11.51
C TRP A 40 -2.32 4.52 -12.33
N ASN A 41 -1.10 4.12 -12.67
CA ASN A 41 -0.83 2.89 -13.39
C ASN A 41 -0.87 1.72 -12.43
N TYR A 42 -1.58 0.66 -12.79
CA TYR A 42 -1.51 -0.61 -12.09
C TYR A 42 -0.11 -1.23 -12.25
N LEU A 43 0.50 -1.66 -11.15
CA LEU A 43 1.81 -2.32 -11.17
C LEU A 43 1.69 -3.81 -10.94
N ARG A 44 1.01 -4.16 -9.84
CA ARG A 44 0.81 -5.54 -9.39
C ARG A 44 -0.33 -5.59 -8.40
N ASP A 45 -0.82 -6.78 -8.17
CA ASP A 45 -1.68 -7.09 -7.05
C ASP A 45 -1.08 -8.20 -6.19
N SER A 46 -1.62 -8.39 -4.99
CA SER A 46 -1.28 -9.52 -4.15
C SER A 46 -2.47 -9.98 -3.33
N VAL A 47 -2.70 -11.28 -3.30
CA VAL A 47 -3.68 -11.91 -2.42
C VAL A 47 -2.93 -12.74 -1.39
N ASN A 48 -3.27 -12.57 -0.13
CA ASN A 48 -2.86 -13.47 0.94
C ASN A 48 -4.05 -14.30 1.37
N TYR A 49 -3.90 -15.62 1.37
CA TYR A 49 -4.93 -16.57 1.77
C TYR A 49 -4.64 -17.11 3.17
N PHE A 50 -5.64 -17.05 4.05
CA PHE A 50 -5.53 -17.53 5.42
C PHE A 50 -6.47 -18.69 5.68
N ARG A 51 -5.99 -19.67 6.46
CA ARG A 51 -6.82 -20.76 6.99
C ARG A 51 -6.61 -20.83 8.49
N ASN A 52 -7.71 -20.70 9.24
CA ASN A 52 -7.69 -20.69 10.72
C ASN A 52 -6.68 -19.68 11.29
N GLY A 53 -6.58 -18.52 10.64
CA GLY A 53 -5.67 -17.45 11.07
C GLY A 53 -4.19 -17.68 10.77
N VAL A 54 -3.84 -18.68 9.94
CA VAL A 54 -2.49 -18.94 9.47
C VAL A 54 -2.41 -18.64 7.98
N LEU A 55 -1.38 -17.90 7.57
CA LEU A 55 -1.09 -17.65 6.15
C LEU A 55 -0.73 -18.98 5.49
N VAL A 56 -1.53 -19.42 4.51
CA VAL A 56 -1.31 -20.69 3.80
C VAL A 56 -0.77 -20.48 2.40
N HIS A 57 -1.05 -19.33 1.78
CA HIS A 57 -0.61 -19.03 0.43
C HIS A 57 -0.58 -17.53 0.17
N SER A 58 0.38 -17.09 -0.65
CA SER A 58 0.42 -15.73 -1.19
C SER A 58 0.57 -15.80 -2.69
N GLN A 59 -0.30 -15.09 -3.40
CA GLN A 59 -0.26 -14.95 -4.85
C GLN A 59 0.07 -13.49 -5.21
N VAL A 60 0.86 -13.31 -6.25
CA VAL A 60 1.20 -11.99 -6.81
C VAL A 60 0.90 -12.02 -8.31
N GLY A 61 -0.06 -11.21 -8.74
CA GLY A 61 -0.29 -10.94 -10.16
C GLY A 61 0.50 -9.71 -10.59
N LYS A 62 0.96 -9.72 -11.84
CA LYS A 62 1.58 -8.54 -12.46
C LYS A 62 0.65 -8.02 -13.54
N TYR A 63 0.40 -6.73 -13.51
CA TYR A 63 -0.28 -6.06 -14.61
C TYR A 63 0.78 -5.79 -15.69
N THR A 64 0.53 -6.31 -16.89
CA THR A 64 1.47 -6.25 -18.02
C THR A 64 1.05 -5.23 -19.07
N LYS A 65 -0.17 -4.68 -18.94
CA LYS A 65 -0.73 -3.67 -19.81
C LYS A 65 -0.89 -2.39 -19.02
N GLY A 66 -0.76 -1.24 -19.67
CA GLY A 66 -0.86 0.11 -19.07
C GLY A 66 -2.26 0.46 -18.60
N GLU A 67 -2.86 -0.43 -17.79
CA GLU A 67 -4.12 -0.22 -17.12
C GLU A 67 -3.94 0.95 -16.16
N ILE A 68 -4.91 1.85 -16.21
CA ILE A 68 -4.88 3.10 -15.46
C ILE A 68 -6.19 3.20 -14.68
N MET A 69 -6.05 3.52 -13.40
CA MET A 69 -7.13 4.06 -12.58
C MET A 69 -6.97 5.58 -12.49
N GLN A 70 -8.03 6.33 -12.74
CA GLN A 70 -8.03 7.79 -12.67
C GLN A 70 -8.99 8.27 -11.58
N PHE A 71 -8.53 9.19 -10.74
CA PHE A 71 -9.35 9.93 -9.78
C PHE A 71 -9.46 11.38 -10.21
N ASN A 72 -10.68 11.87 -10.39
CA ASN A 72 -10.97 13.26 -10.76
C ASN A 72 -11.21 14.11 -9.50
N ALA A 73 -10.99 15.42 -9.61
CA ALA A 73 -11.15 16.35 -8.49
C ALA A 73 -12.61 16.53 -8.04
N ASP A 74 -13.58 16.16 -8.87
CA ASP A 74 -15.01 16.25 -8.60
C ASP A 74 -15.58 15.05 -7.81
N GLY A 75 -14.73 14.10 -7.39
CA GLY A 75 -15.15 12.89 -6.70
C GLY A 75 -15.58 11.76 -7.63
N THR A 76 -15.35 11.86 -8.93
CA THR A 76 -15.55 10.75 -9.89
C THR A 76 -14.24 10.09 -10.26
N GLY A 77 -14.27 8.88 -10.80
CA GLY A 77 -13.09 8.20 -11.30
C GLY A 77 -13.39 7.20 -12.40
N ILE A 78 -12.32 6.71 -13.03
CA ILE A 78 -12.37 5.79 -14.16
C ILE A 78 -11.41 4.64 -13.89
N ASP A 79 -11.89 3.41 -14.05
CA ASP A 79 -11.12 2.19 -13.93
C ASP A 79 -11.41 1.30 -15.14
N GLY A 80 -10.51 1.31 -16.12
CA GLY A 80 -10.78 0.75 -17.44
C GLY A 80 -11.96 1.46 -18.12
N THR A 81 -13.05 0.72 -18.38
CA THR A 81 -14.30 1.27 -18.93
C THR A 81 -15.34 1.59 -17.86
N LEU A 82 -15.04 1.32 -16.59
CA LEU A 82 -15.95 1.53 -15.47
C LEU A 82 -15.76 2.96 -14.94
N ILE A 83 -16.87 3.68 -14.75
CA ILE A 83 -16.89 4.96 -14.05
C ILE A 83 -17.34 4.68 -12.62
N PHE A 84 -16.72 5.33 -11.64
CA PHE A 84 -17.10 5.23 -10.23
C PHE A 84 -17.18 6.62 -9.59
N THR A 85 -17.84 6.71 -8.44
CA THR A 85 -17.67 7.84 -7.52
C THR A 85 -16.82 7.42 -6.33
N TYR A 86 -16.12 8.36 -5.73
CA TYR A 86 -15.30 8.09 -4.57
C TYR A 86 -15.31 9.21 -3.54
N THR A 87 -15.06 8.84 -2.30
CA THR A 87 -14.75 9.77 -1.22
C THR A 87 -13.56 9.25 -0.43
N LEU A 88 -12.70 10.16 0.01
CA LEU A 88 -11.54 9.86 0.85
C LEU A 88 -11.76 10.49 2.22
N THR A 89 -11.89 9.66 3.25
CA THR A 89 -12.07 10.11 4.64
C THR A 89 -10.94 9.53 5.48
N GLY A 90 -9.96 10.37 5.83
CA GLY A 90 -8.74 9.91 6.49
C GLY A 90 -7.95 8.96 5.58
N ASP A 91 -7.76 7.72 6.04
CA ASP A 91 -7.11 6.64 5.30
C ASP A 91 -8.11 5.72 4.57
N LYS A 92 -9.41 6.01 4.60
CA LYS A 92 -10.43 5.15 3.96
C LYS A 92 -10.89 5.74 2.65
N LEU A 93 -10.76 4.94 1.58
CA LEU A 93 -11.28 5.26 0.27
C LEU A 93 -12.57 4.48 0.05
N HIS A 94 -13.67 5.19 -0.11
CA HIS A 94 -14.97 4.59 -0.43
C HIS A 94 -15.17 4.74 -1.92
N MET A 95 -15.34 3.65 -2.66
CA MET A 95 -15.56 3.64 -4.10
C MET A 95 -16.91 3.00 -4.40
N LYS A 96 -17.70 3.65 -5.24
CA LYS A 96 -19.02 3.15 -5.65
C LYS A 96 -19.08 3.05 -7.16
N TYR A 97 -19.29 1.82 -7.63
CA TYR A 97 -19.51 1.53 -9.04
C TYR A 97 -21.03 1.46 -9.30
N PRO A 98 -21.54 2.19 -10.31
CA PRO A 98 -22.95 2.13 -10.66
C PRO A 98 -23.28 0.74 -11.23
N LYS A 99 -24.57 0.37 -11.11
CA LYS A 99 -25.09 -0.84 -11.75
C LYS A 99 -24.82 -0.80 -13.24
N GLN A 100 -24.27 -1.87 -13.78
CA GLN A 100 -24.12 -2.06 -15.22
C GLN A 100 -25.13 -3.10 -15.73
N LYS A 101 -25.31 -3.14 -17.06
CA LYS A 101 -26.31 -4.00 -17.70
C LYS A 101 -26.21 -5.48 -17.27
N ASP A 102 -24.99 -5.94 -16.99
CA ASP A 102 -24.66 -7.33 -16.62
C ASP A 102 -24.01 -7.47 -15.23
N ARG A 103 -23.98 -6.40 -14.41
CA ARG A 103 -23.40 -6.42 -13.05
C ARG A 103 -24.19 -5.53 -12.10
N GLU A 104 -24.49 -6.04 -10.91
CA GLU A 104 -25.09 -5.23 -9.84
C GLU A 104 -24.18 -4.07 -9.44
N ALA A 105 -24.77 -3.02 -8.86
CA ALA A 105 -23.98 -1.95 -8.25
C ALA A 105 -23.11 -2.56 -7.14
N GLU A 106 -21.84 -2.19 -7.14
CA GLU A 106 -20.86 -2.68 -6.17
C GLU A 106 -20.31 -1.50 -5.39
N GLU A 107 -20.37 -1.60 -4.07
CA GLU A 107 -19.74 -0.66 -3.16
C GLU A 107 -18.56 -1.34 -2.50
N ASN A 108 -17.39 -0.74 -2.68
CA ASN A 108 -16.13 -1.27 -2.19
C ASN A 108 -15.48 -0.21 -1.30
N MET A 109 -14.99 -0.64 -0.13
CA MET A 109 -14.34 0.24 0.84
C MET A 109 -12.90 -0.22 1.11
N PRO A 110 -11.97 -0.05 0.15
CA PRO A 110 -10.57 -0.29 0.44
C PRO A 110 -10.05 0.66 1.52
N LYS A 111 -9.23 0.13 2.43
CA LYS A 111 -8.33 0.96 3.23
C LYS A 111 -7.19 1.44 2.32
N THR A 112 -6.88 2.71 2.35
CA THR A 112 -5.71 3.30 1.69
C THR A 112 -4.52 3.16 2.63
N LEU A 113 -3.66 2.17 2.36
CA LEU A 113 -2.51 1.91 3.22
C LEU A 113 -1.37 2.91 2.98
N VAL A 114 -1.17 3.28 1.70
CA VAL A 114 -0.13 4.21 1.28
C VAL A 114 -0.71 5.15 0.24
N LEU A 115 -0.61 6.46 0.48
CA LEU A 115 -0.82 7.48 -0.54
C LEU A 115 0.29 8.52 -0.45
N THR A 116 1.12 8.59 -1.49
CA THR A 116 2.17 9.60 -1.66
C THR A 116 1.97 10.33 -2.99
N SER A 117 2.92 11.18 -3.36
CA SER A 117 2.92 11.82 -4.68
C SER A 117 3.02 10.82 -5.84
N ASN A 118 3.57 9.62 -5.62
CA ASN A 118 3.90 8.65 -6.67
C ASN A 118 3.49 7.20 -6.38
N LYS A 119 2.95 6.90 -5.20
CA LYS A 119 2.51 5.54 -4.82
C LYS A 119 1.12 5.58 -4.20
N LEU A 120 0.28 4.65 -4.65
CA LEU A 120 -1.03 4.36 -4.06
C LEU A 120 -1.10 2.87 -3.77
N THR A 121 -1.53 2.50 -2.57
CA THR A 121 -1.79 1.10 -2.21
C THR A 121 -3.18 0.98 -1.61
N LEU A 122 -4.02 0.20 -2.29
CA LEU A 122 -5.36 -0.14 -1.84
C LEU A 122 -5.32 -1.50 -1.16
N LEU A 123 -5.97 -1.61 -0.01
CA LEU A 123 -6.12 -2.83 0.76
C LEU A 123 -7.61 -3.14 0.92
N TYR A 124 -8.01 -4.33 0.48
CA TYR A 124 -9.33 -4.89 0.71
C TYR A 124 -9.23 -5.96 1.80
N GLY A 125 -10.06 -5.83 2.83
CA GLY A 125 -10.00 -6.65 4.04
C GLY A 125 -9.20 -6.00 5.17
N ASP A 126 -9.04 -6.74 6.27
CA ASP A 126 -8.23 -6.33 7.42
C ASP A 126 -7.09 -7.34 7.65
N PRO A 127 -5.81 -6.95 7.51
CA PRO A 127 -4.69 -7.85 7.74
C PRO A 127 -4.61 -8.33 9.19
N THR A 128 -5.21 -7.63 10.15
CA THR A 128 -5.23 -8.07 11.55
C THR A 128 -6.24 -9.19 11.79
N ASP A 129 -7.27 -9.30 10.96
CA ASP A 129 -8.34 -10.29 11.12
C ASP A 129 -7.91 -11.70 10.67
N ARG A 130 -6.70 -11.82 10.09
CA ARG A 130 -6.14 -13.07 9.56
C ARG A 130 -7.13 -13.81 8.65
N LYS A 131 -7.85 -13.03 7.85
CA LYS A 131 -8.70 -13.45 6.72
C LYS A 131 -8.00 -13.07 5.43
N ASP A 132 -8.54 -13.55 4.32
CA ASP A 132 -8.00 -13.21 3.01
C ASP A 132 -7.93 -11.69 2.81
N THR A 133 -6.78 -11.22 2.37
CA THR A 133 -6.54 -9.79 2.12
C THR A 133 -6.04 -9.60 0.70
N TYR A 134 -6.52 -8.54 0.05
CA TYR A 134 -6.14 -8.21 -1.31
C TYR A 134 -5.51 -6.82 -1.37
N TYR A 135 -4.36 -6.71 -2.02
CA TYR A 135 -3.61 -5.49 -2.20
C TYR A 135 -3.52 -5.14 -3.67
N ILE A 136 -3.78 -3.88 -4.01
CA ILE A 136 -3.52 -3.32 -5.33
C ILE A 136 -2.46 -2.24 -5.20
N PHE A 137 -1.40 -2.34 -5.99
CA PHE A 137 -0.29 -1.40 -6.00
C PHE A 137 -0.32 -0.58 -7.28
N LEU A 138 -0.40 0.74 -7.14
CA LEU A 138 -0.42 1.68 -8.24
C LEU A 138 0.65 2.77 -8.11
N SER A 139 1.05 3.36 -9.23
CA SER A 139 2.02 4.47 -9.27
C SER A 139 1.72 5.51 -10.35
N ARG A 140 2.27 6.71 -10.17
CA ARG A 140 2.23 7.78 -11.17
C ARG A 140 3.55 8.55 -11.21
#